data_AF-A0A2Z3YS89-F1
#
_entry.id   AF-A0A2Z3YS89-F1
#
_cell.length_a   1.000
_cell.length_b   1.000
_cell.length_c   1.000
_cell.angle_alpha   90.00
_cell.angle_beta   90.00
_cell.angle_gamma   90.00
#
_symmetry.space_group_name_H-M   'P 1'
#
loop_
_entity.id
_entity.type
_entity.pdbx_description
1 polymer ?
#
loop_
_entity_poly.entity_id
_entity_poly.type
_entity_poly.pdbx_seq_one_letter_code
_entity_poly.pdbx_strand_id
1 'polypeptide(L)'
;MRVARNGEPGVTIEQTAKDLGVHLMTLAKWMCRADIDEGAKPGQSRTGAAQIRELTKRNRILEQDNEVLRRAAAYLPQANLPSKGSARPRSSPPLQESL
;
A
#
# COMPACT_ATOMS: atom_id res chain seq x y z
N MET A 1 -4.05 -25.95 -1.03
CA MET A 1 -3.13 -27.08 -0.78
C MET A 1 -2.31 -26.81 0.47
N ARG A 2 -2.57 -27.51 1.58
CA ARG A 2 -1.85 -27.37 2.87
C ARG A 2 -0.86 -28.52 3.13
N VAL A 3 -0.63 -29.40 2.16
CA VAL A 3 -0.04 -30.74 2.38
C VAL A 3 1.49 -30.73 2.48
N ALA A 4 2.20 -29.71 1.97
CA ALA A 4 3.68 -29.72 1.92
C ALA A 4 4.39 -28.98 3.08
N ARG A 5 3.65 -28.35 4.01
CA ARG A 5 4.26 -27.61 5.15
C ARG A 5 4.36 -28.42 6.44
N ASN A 6 3.43 -29.34 6.64
CA ASN A 6 3.43 -30.31 7.72
C ASN A 6 3.71 -31.71 7.16
N GLY A 7 4.79 -31.87 6.39
CA GLY A 7 5.35 -33.20 6.26
C GLY A 7 5.66 -33.67 7.68
N GLU A 8 5.12 -34.82 8.07
CA GLU A 8 5.54 -35.56 9.26
C GLU A 8 7.06 -35.39 9.45
N PRO A 9 7.57 -35.16 10.67
CA PRO A 9 9.02 -35.02 10.89
C PRO A 9 9.75 -36.22 10.27
N GLY A 10 10.35 -36.03 9.09
CA GLY A 10 10.95 -37.10 8.30
C GLY A 10 10.61 -37.15 6.80
N VAL A 11 9.57 -36.46 6.32
CA VAL A 11 9.25 -36.45 4.87
C VAL A 11 10.10 -35.40 4.14
N THR A 12 11.02 -35.85 3.28
CA THR A 12 11.82 -34.97 2.43
C THR A 12 11.00 -34.41 1.27
N ILE A 13 11.32 -33.19 0.85
CA ILE A 13 10.68 -32.49 -0.28
C ILE A 13 10.81 -33.33 -1.58
N GLU A 14 11.89 -34.11 -1.70
CA GLU A 14 12.10 -35.04 -2.80
C GLU A 14 11.09 -36.18 -2.84
N GLN A 15 10.77 -36.76 -1.69
CA GLN A 15 9.76 -37.82 -1.60
C GLN A 15 8.37 -37.25 -1.95
N THR A 16 8.03 -36.09 -1.40
CA THR A 16 6.78 -35.40 -1.74
C THR A 16 6.70 -35.05 -3.23
N ALA A 17 7.79 -34.59 -3.83
CA ALA A 17 7.86 -34.31 -5.27
C ALA A 17 7.62 -35.59 -6.10
N LYS A 18 8.22 -36.71 -5.68
CA LYS A 18 8.07 -38.02 -6.33
C LYS A 18 6.64 -38.55 -6.22
N ASP A 19 6.04 -38.46 -5.04
CA ASP A 19 4.67 -38.92 -4.77
C ASP A 19 3.63 -38.08 -5.53
N LEU A 20 3.90 -36.79 -5.73
CA LEU A 20 3.07 -35.88 -6.52
C LEU A 20 3.37 -35.93 -8.02
N GLY A 21 4.39 -36.67 -8.45
CA GLY A 21 4.81 -36.76 -9.86
C GLY A 21 5.31 -35.44 -10.45
N VAL A 22 5.77 -34.50 -9.62
CA VAL A 22 6.27 -33.19 -10.05
C VAL A 22 7.76 -33.07 -9.79
N HIS A 23 8.44 -32.34 -10.67
CA HIS A 23 9.86 -32.05 -10.47
C HIS A 23 10.11 -31.23 -9.19
N LEU A 24 11.20 -31.53 -8.47
CA LEU A 24 11.56 -30.89 -7.20
C LEU A 24 11.55 -29.36 -7.27
N MET A 25 12.12 -28.78 -8.33
CA MET A 25 12.14 -27.32 -8.51
C MET A 25 10.75 -26.71 -8.68
N THR A 26 9.79 -27.43 -9.23
CA THR A 26 8.41 -26.96 -9.37
C THR A 26 7.75 -26.88 -8.00
N LEU A 27 7.92 -27.91 -7.18
CA LEU A 27 7.43 -27.92 -5.81
C LEU A 27 8.09 -26.82 -4.96
N ALA A 28 9.41 -26.65 -5.06
CA ALA A 28 10.15 -25.59 -4.38
C ALA A 28 9.65 -24.18 -4.76
N LYS A 29 9.36 -23.94 -6.04
CA LYS A 29 8.78 -22.67 -6.50
C LYS A 29 7.39 -22.43 -5.90
N TRP A 30 6.55 -23.45 -5.84
CA TRP A 30 5.22 -23.32 -5.24
C TRP A 30 5.28 -23.07 -3.74
N MET A 31 6.20 -23.70 -3.03
CA MET A 31 6.44 -23.43 -1.60
C MET A 31 6.91 -21.99 -1.37
N CYS A 32 7.91 -21.54 -2.13
CA CYS A 32 8.38 -20.14 -2.05
C CYS A 32 7.26 -19.14 -2.35
N ARG A 33 6.39 -19.45 -3.32
CA ARG A 33 5.23 -18.62 -3.63
C ARG A 33 4.19 -18.61 -2.51
N ALA A 34 3.93 -19.75 -1.89
CA ALA A 34 3.04 -19.84 -0.74
C ALA A 34 3.57 -19.05 0.47
N ASP A 35 4.89 -19.09 0.72
CA ASP A 35 5.53 -18.29 1.76
C ASP A 35 5.34 -16.78 1.54
N ILE A 36 5.43 -16.33 0.27
CA ILE A 36 5.20 -14.92 -0.10
C ILE A 36 3.74 -14.54 0.06
N ASP A 37 2.81 -15.40 -0.38
CA ASP A 37 1.39 -15.09 -0.33
C ASP A 37 0.86 -15.10 1.13
N GLU A 38 1.48 -15.87 2.05
CA GLU A 38 1.19 -15.88 3.50
C GLU A 38 1.96 -14.81 4.31
N GLY A 39 2.90 -14.10 3.67
CA GLY A 39 3.66 -13.01 4.31
C GLY A 39 4.86 -13.46 5.13
N ALA A 40 5.25 -14.73 5.06
CA ALA A 40 6.46 -15.24 5.71
C ALA A 40 7.76 -14.78 5.00
N LYS A 41 7.67 -14.38 3.73
CA LYS A 41 8.78 -13.80 2.97
C LYS A 41 8.39 -12.47 2.32
N PRO A 42 9.29 -11.48 2.24
CA PRO A 42 9.02 -10.24 1.53
C PRO A 42 8.85 -10.51 0.04
N GLY A 43 7.67 -10.14 -0.50
CA GLY A 43 7.32 -10.30 -1.90
C GLY A 43 5.90 -9.81 -2.17
N GLN A 44 5.59 -9.51 -3.43
CA GLN A 44 4.26 -9.02 -3.78
C GLN A 44 3.25 -10.18 -3.80
N SER A 45 2.54 -10.34 -2.68
CA SER A 45 1.40 -11.25 -2.57
C SER A 45 0.36 -10.92 -3.64
N ARG A 46 -0.31 -11.94 -4.19
CA ARG A 46 -1.37 -11.75 -5.21
C ARG A 46 -2.46 -10.79 -4.72
N THR A 47 -2.79 -10.86 -3.44
CA THR A 47 -3.78 -9.98 -2.80
C THR A 47 -3.29 -8.54 -2.77
N GLY A 48 -2.00 -8.32 -2.46
CA GLY A 48 -1.38 -7.00 -2.46
C GLY A 48 -1.37 -6.37 -3.86
N ALA A 49 -1.08 -7.14 -4.90
CA ALA A 49 -1.11 -6.64 -6.28
C ALA A 49 -2.50 -6.19 -6.72
N ALA A 50 -3.55 -6.93 -6.34
CA ALA A 50 -4.93 -6.55 -6.64
C ALA A 50 -5.35 -5.27 -5.89
N GLN A 51 -4.99 -5.17 -4.60
CA GLN A 51 -5.24 -3.97 -3.80
C GLN A 51 -4.53 -2.74 -4.36
N ILE A 52 -3.28 -2.87 -4.80
CA ILE A 52 -2.52 -1.76 -5.42
C ILE A 52 -3.23 -1.27 -6.68
N ARG A 53 -3.67 -2.17 -7.56
CA ARG A 53 -4.39 -1.78 -8.79
C ARG A 53 -5.68 -1.03 -8.49
N GLU A 54 -6.45 -1.52 -7.53
CA GLU A 54 -7.72 -0.89 -7.13
C GLU A 54 -7.47 0.48 -6.47
N LEU A 55 -6.46 0.59 -5.61
CA LEU A 55 -6.07 1.85 -4.98
C LEU A 55 -5.58 2.87 -6.01
N THR A 56 -4.72 2.47 -6.95
CA THR A 56 -4.26 3.36 -8.03
C THR A 56 -5.41 3.83 -8.91
N LYS A 57 -6.39 2.96 -9.19
CA LYS A 57 -7.60 3.34 -9.95
C LYS A 57 -8.41 4.40 -9.21
N ARG A 58 -8.68 4.21 -7.92
CA ARG A 58 -9.42 5.17 -7.10
C ARG A 58 -8.68 6.50 -6.99
N ASN A 59 -7.37 6.46 -6.79
CA ASN A 59 -6.54 7.65 -6.68
C ASN A 59 -6.61 8.50 -7.96
N ARG A 60 -6.48 7.85 -9.13
CA ARG A 60 -6.61 8.54 -10.43
C ARG A 60 -7.97 9.24 -10.61
N ILE A 61 -9.06 8.59 -10.21
CA ILE A 61 -10.40 9.19 -10.31
C ILE A 61 -10.50 10.39 -9.36
N LEU A 62 -10.05 10.23 -8.11
CA LEU A 62 -10.07 11.31 -7.13
C LEU A 62 -9.21 12.51 -7.55
N GLU A 63 -8.08 12.28 -8.19
CA GLU A 63 -7.22 13.32 -8.75
C GLU A 63 -7.93 14.07 -9.89
N GLN A 64 -8.65 13.35 -10.76
CA GLN A 64 -9.45 13.95 -11.82
C GLN A 64 -10.59 14.81 -11.26
N ASP A 65 -11.33 14.29 -10.28
CA ASP A 65 -12.41 15.02 -9.64
C ASP A 65 -11.88 16.27 -8.92
N ASN A 66 -10.73 16.17 -8.22
CA ASN A 66 -10.08 17.31 -7.60
C ASN A 66 -9.67 18.38 -8.62
N GLU A 67 -9.16 17.96 -9.78
CA GLU A 67 -8.78 18.88 -10.85
C GLU A 67 -10.00 19.63 -11.39
N VAL A 68 -11.14 18.93 -11.58
CA VAL A 68 -12.41 19.56 -11.96
C VAL A 68 -12.87 20.56 -10.89
N LEU A 69 -12.83 20.18 -9.62
CA LEU A 69 -13.23 21.05 -8.51
C LEU A 69 -12.33 22.28 -8.39
N ARG A 70 -11.02 22.13 -8.56
CA ARG A 70 -10.06 23.26 -8.56
C ARG A 70 -10.35 24.21 -9.71
N ARG A 71 -10.62 23.69 -10.91
CA ARG A 71 -11.01 24.51 -12.07
C ARG A 71 -12.32 25.24 -11.82
N ALA A 72 -13.33 24.57 -11.24
CA ALA A 72 -14.60 25.20 -10.89
C ALA A 72 -14.42 26.30 -9.84
N ALA A 73 -13.60 26.05 -8.81
CA ALA A 73 -13.31 27.02 -7.75
C ALA A 73 -12.60 28.28 -8.28
N ALA A 74 -11.83 28.19 -9.37
CA ALA A 74 -11.20 29.35 -10.01
C ALA A 74 -12.23 30.33 -10.62
N TYR A 75 -13.42 29.83 -10.98
CA TYR A 75 -14.52 30.65 -11.50
C TYR A 75 -15.54 31.02 -10.43
N LEU A 76 -15.36 30.57 -9.19
CA LEU A 76 -16.21 30.97 -8.07
C LEU A 76 -15.74 32.35 -7.57
N PRO A 77 -16.53 33.43 -7.72
CA PRO A 77 -16.20 34.71 -7.12
C PRO A 77 -16.11 34.49 -5.61
N GLN A 78 -15.15 35.14 -4.92
CA GLN A 78 -15.06 35.18 -3.45
C GLN A 78 -16.28 35.88 -2.77
N ALA A 79 -17.45 35.89 -3.42
CA ALA A 79 -18.54 36.82 -3.22
C ALA A 79 -19.40 36.55 -1.97
N ASN A 80 -19.04 35.62 -1.09
CA ASN A 80 -19.80 35.37 0.15
C ASN A 80 -18.93 35.13 1.40
N LEU A 81 -17.65 35.48 1.39
CA LEU A 81 -16.88 35.54 2.64
C LEU A 81 -16.89 36.99 3.13
N PRO A 82 -17.56 37.32 4.26
CA PRO A 82 -17.29 38.58 4.91
C PRO A 82 -15.79 38.60 5.23
N SER A 83 -15.08 39.60 4.70
CA SER A 83 -13.75 39.98 5.11
C SER A 83 -13.74 40.07 6.64
N LYS A 84 -13.35 38.98 7.31
CA LYS A 84 -13.28 38.93 8.76
C LYS A 84 -11.89 38.50 9.15
N GLY A 85 -11.06 39.52 9.30
CA GLY A 85 -9.86 39.48 10.10
C GLY A 85 -8.69 38.81 9.40
N SER A 86 -7.87 39.63 8.74
CA SER A 86 -6.42 39.44 8.72
C SER A 86 -5.93 39.29 10.17
N ALA A 87 -5.95 38.06 10.70
CA ALA A 87 -5.19 37.71 11.89
C ALA A 87 -3.72 37.69 11.48
N ARG A 88 -3.11 38.88 11.49
CA ARG A 88 -1.65 39.03 11.44
C ARG A 88 -1.07 38.11 12.51
N PRO A 89 -0.16 37.18 12.19
CA PRO A 89 0.50 36.42 13.23
C PRO A 89 1.22 37.43 14.12
N ARG A 90 0.90 37.43 15.42
CA ARG A 90 1.62 38.22 16.42
C ARG A 90 3.08 37.81 16.33
N SER A 91 3.92 38.67 15.77
CA SER A 91 5.37 38.52 15.87
C SER A 91 5.70 38.49 17.37
N SER A 92 6.20 37.35 17.84
CA SER A 92 6.77 37.24 19.18
C SER A 92 7.83 38.34 19.35
N PRO A 93 7.79 39.14 20.43
CA PRO A 93 8.84 40.11 20.68
C PRO A 93 10.17 39.37 20.97
N PRO A 94 11.32 39.91 20.56
CA PRO A 94 12.60 39.27 20.80
C PRO A 94 12.88 39.24 22.31
N LEU A 95 13.25 38.08 22.84
CA LEU A 95 13.79 37.97 24.19
C LEU A 95 15.06 38.81 24.24
N GLN A 96 15.04 39.89 25.03
CA GLN A 96 16.26 40.59 25.39
C GLN A 96 17.06 39.67 26.32
N GLU A 97 18.18 39.12 25.81
CA GLU A 97 19.21 38.57 26.67
C GLU A 97 19.69 39.68 27.62
N SER A 98 19.53 39.44 28.91
CA SER A 98 20.00 40.31 29.98
C SER A 98 21.38 39.83 30.41
N LEU A 99 22.33 40.77 30.47
CA LEU A 99 23.64 40.64 31.12
C LEU A 99 23.52 40.20 32.58
#